data_AF-A0A2E8IXA4-F1
#
_entry.id   AF-A0A2E8IXA4-F1
#
_cell.length_a   1.000
_cell.length_b   1.000
_cell.length_c   1.000
_cell.angle_alpha   90.00
_cell.angle_beta   90.00
_cell.angle_gamma   90.00
#
_symmetry.space_group_name_H-M   'P 1'
#
loop_
_entity.id
_entity.type
_entity.pdbx_description
1 polymer ?
#
loop_
_entity_poly.entity_id
_entity_poly.type
_entity_poly.pdbx_seq_one_letter_code
_entity_poly.pdbx_strand_id
1 'polypeptide(L)'
;MDEPSKAANRVLLGTGLGLILVCGFAITEQRMALDEIGVGHVFLLTGIVFLILSRLINYQTSVLAQYFPNETEEAMKTRIQDELSQAERENKVGNAWAELESKVLTSEIAQEAE
;
A
#
# COMPACT_ATOMS: atom_id res chain seq x y z
N MET A 1 -16.26 -1.56 7.04
CA MET A 1 -15.53 -2.41 6.07
C MET A 1 -14.39 -3.14 6.79
N ASP A 2 -13.85 -4.25 6.29
CA ASP A 2 -12.63 -4.85 6.89
C ASP A 2 -11.45 -3.88 6.75
N GLU A 3 -10.55 -3.84 7.73
CA GLU A 3 -9.30 -3.08 7.62
C GLU A 3 -8.46 -3.61 6.43
N PRO A 4 -7.73 -2.75 5.69
CA PRO A 4 -6.95 -3.17 4.53
C PRO A 4 -5.96 -4.31 4.85
N SER A 5 -5.31 -4.23 6.01
CA SER A 5 -4.43 -5.26 6.58
C SER A 5 -5.12 -6.62 6.74
N LYS A 6 -6.35 -6.65 7.28
CA LYS A 6 -7.14 -7.85 7.51
C LYS A 6 -7.57 -8.51 6.21
N ALA A 7 -8.00 -7.70 5.23
CA ALA A 7 -8.37 -8.19 3.91
C ALA A 7 -7.16 -8.83 3.21
N ALA A 8 -6.00 -8.15 3.20
CA ALA A 8 -4.76 -8.67 2.62
C ALA A 8 -4.26 -9.94 3.33
N ASN A 9 -4.33 -9.97 4.68
CA ASN A 9 -3.98 -11.15 5.47
C ASN A 9 -4.80 -12.38 5.07
N ARG A 10 -6.12 -12.21 4.91
CA ARG A 10 -7.03 -13.30 4.50
C ARG A 10 -6.67 -13.85 3.12
N VAL A 11 -6.33 -12.98 2.17
CA VAL A 11 -5.91 -13.39 0.82
C VAL A 11 -4.57 -14.14 0.86
N LEU A 12 -3.59 -13.65 1.62
CA LEU A 12 -2.28 -14.29 1.76
C LEU A 12 -2.37 -15.65 2.46
N LEU A 13 -3.16 -15.76 3.53
CA LEU A 13 -3.41 -17.05 4.20
C LEU A 13 -4.10 -18.04 3.27
N GLY A 14 -5.19 -17.63 2.62
CA GLY A 14 -5.95 -18.51 1.73
C GLY A 14 -5.11 -19.02 0.57
N THR A 15 -4.38 -18.12 -0.09
CA THR A 15 -3.50 -18.50 -1.21
C THR A 15 -2.32 -19.34 -0.75
N GLY A 16 -1.65 -18.98 0.36
CA GLY A 16 -0.54 -19.75 0.91
C GLY A 16 -0.93 -21.17 1.31
N LEU A 17 -2.05 -21.32 2.03
CA LEU A 17 -2.59 -22.65 2.40
C LEU A 17 -3.02 -23.44 1.17
N GLY A 18 -3.66 -22.81 0.19
CA GLY A 18 -4.07 -23.46 -1.06
C GLY A 18 -2.87 -24.01 -1.85
N LEU A 19 -1.79 -23.23 -1.96
CA LEU A 19 -0.55 -23.66 -2.63
C LEU A 19 0.09 -24.86 -1.94
N ILE A 20 0.18 -24.83 -0.60
CA ILE A 20 0.72 -25.94 0.19
C ILE A 20 -0.14 -27.20 0.02
N LEU A 21 -1.47 -27.05 0.02
CA LEU A 21 -2.41 -28.15 -0.14
C LEU A 21 -2.30 -28.80 -1.53
N VAL A 22 -2.18 -28.00 -2.60
CA VAL A 22 -1.93 -28.51 -3.96
C VAL A 22 -0.60 -29.28 -4.03
N CYS A 23 0.45 -28.78 -3.39
CA CYS A 23 1.73 -29.49 -3.32
C CYS A 23 1.60 -30.82 -2.55
N GLY A 24 0.82 -30.83 -1.46
CA GLY A 24 0.50 -32.05 -0.72
C GLY A 24 -0.16 -33.10 -1.61
N PHE A 25 -1.16 -32.72 -2.42
CA PHE A 25 -1.77 -33.63 -3.39
C PHE A 25 -0.80 -34.09 -4.47
N ALA A 26 0.03 -33.19 -5.00
CA ALA A 26 1.04 -33.56 -6.01
C ALA A 26 2.03 -34.62 -5.49
N ILE A 27 2.40 -34.54 -4.19
CA ILE A 27 3.23 -35.55 -3.54
C ILE A 27 2.48 -36.88 -3.40
N THR A 28 1.21 -36.85 -2.98
CA THR A 28 0.42 -38.08 -2.86
C THR A 28 0.17 -38.79 -4.19
N GLU A 29 0.05 -38.04 -5.29
CA GLU A 29 -0.09 -38.58 -6.65
C GLU A 29 1.25 -39.02 -7.28
N GLN A 30 2.36 -38.97 -6.52
CA GLN A 30 3.73 -39.24 -7.02
C GLN A 30 4.14 -38.35 -8.21
N ARG A 31 3.49 -37.19 -8.38
CA ARG A 31 3.82 -36.18 -9.40
C ARG A 31 4.90 -35.21 -8.95
N MET A 32 5.19 -35.19 -7.66
CA MET A 32 6.24 -34.42 -7.03
C MET A 32 6.90 -35.28 -5.96
N ALA A 33 8.22 -35.37 -5.99
CA ALA A 33 9.00 -35.98 -4.92
C ALA A 33 9.69 -34.88 -4.09
N LEU A 34 10.14 -35.18 -2.87
CA LEU A 34 10.85 -34.20 -2.03
C LEU A 34 12.37 -34.27 -2.18
N ASP A 35 12.88 -35.35 -2.77
CA ASP A 35 14.30 -35.61 -3.00
C ASP A 35 14.78 -35.04 -4.34
N GLU A 36 13.88 -34.77 -5.28
CA GLU A 36 14.19 -34.20 -6.58
C GLU A 36 13.66 -32.77 -6.71
N ILE A 37 14.55 -31.79 -6.91
CA ILE A 37 14.15 -30.39 -7.14
C ILE A 37 13.43 -30.28 -8.49
N GLY A 38 12.19 -29.80 -8.43
CA GLY A 38 11.34 -29.57 -9.60
C GLY A 38 10.42 -28.38 -9.42
N VAL A 39 9.62 -28.06 -10.44
CA VAL A 39 8.74 -26.89 -10.47
C VAL A 39 7.75 -26.85 -9.29
N GLY A 40 7.30 -28.01 -8.80
CA GLY A 40 6.43 -28.11 -7.62
C GLY A 40 7.03 -27.49 -6.34
N HIS A 41 8.35 -27.49 -6.19
CA HIS A 41 9.04 -26.90 -5.05
C HIS A 41 8.96 -25.36 -5.06
N VAL A 42 8.89 -24.75 -6.24
CA VAL A 42 8.69 -23.30 -6.38
C VAL A 42 7.32 -22.90 -5.84
N PHE A 43 6.28 -23.68 -6.15
CA PHE A 43 4.94 -23.47 -5.60
C PHE A 43 4.91 -23.67 -4.08
N LEU A 44 5.59 -24.70 -3.57
CA LEU A 44 5.71 -24.96 -2.13
C LEU A 44 6.41 -23.80 -1.39
N LEU A 45 7.56 -23.34 -1.91
CA LEU A 45 8.30 -22.20 -1.36
C LEU A 45 7.46 -20.91 -1.40
N THR A 46 6.77 -20.66 -2.52
CA THR A 46 5.88 -19.50 -2.66
C THR A 46 4.74 -19.55 -1.63
N GLY A 47 4.14 -20.72 -1.41
CA GLY A 47 3.11 -20.91 -0.38
C GLY A 47 3.62 -20.60 1.02
N ILE A 48 4.83 -21.06 1.36
CA ILE A 48 5.49 -20.75 2.64
C ILE A 48 5.73 -19.25 2.78
N VAL A 49 6.25 -18.59 1.73
CA VAL A 49 6.48 -17.14 1.72
C VAL A 49 5.16 -16.39 1.97
N PHE A 50 4.05 -16.80 1.36
CA PHE A 50 2.75 -16.17 1.59
C PHE A 50 2.25 -16.34 3.02
N LEU A 51 2.47 -17.48 3.66
CA LEU A 51 2.14 -17.67 5.07
C LEU A 51 3.01 -16.78 5.99
N ILE A 52 4.29 -16.64 5.68
CA ILE A 52 5.19 -15.76 6.43
C ILE A 52 4.74 -14.29 6.28
N LEU A 53 4.48 -13.85 5.05
CA LEU A 53 4.00 -12.48 4.76
C LEU A 53 2.66 -12.19 5.43
N SER A 54 1.74 -13.16 5.42
CA SER A 54 0.48 -13.09 6.16
C SER A 54 0.73 -12.83 7.65
N ARG A 55 1.67 -13.54 8.28
CA ARG A 55 1.98 -13.30 9.69
C ARG A 55 2.62 -11.92 9.88
N LEU A 56 3.48 -11.51 8.94
CA LEU A 56 4.21 -10.25 9.00
C LEU A 56 3.31 -9.01 8.88
N ILE A 57 2.21 -9.09 8.13
CA ILE A 57 1.32 -7.93 7.86
C ILE A 57 0.69 -7.34 9.13
N ASN A 58 0.57 -8.15 10.19
CA ASN A 58 0.02 -7.70 11.47
C ASN A 58 1.07 -6.96 12.33
N TYR A 59 2.34 -6.96 11.93
CA TYR A 59 3.40 -6.20 12.59
C TYR A 59 3.56 -4.83 11.91
N GLN A 60 3.58 -3.77 12.73
CA GLN A 60 3.65 -2.38 12.24
C GLN A 60 4.93 -2.05 11.44
N THR A 61 5.99 -2.86 11.54
CA THR A 61 7.28 -2.63 10.87
C THR A 61 7.43 -3.34 9.53
N SER A 62 6.37 -3.97 9.02
CA SER A 62 6.40 -4.68 7.75
C SER A 62 6.39 -3.71 6.57
N VAL A 63 7.17 -3.98 5.52
CA VAL A 63 7.11 -3.23 4.24
C VAL A 63 5.68 -3.28 3.66
N LEU A 64 4.94 -4.37 3.89
CA LEU A 64 3.54 -4.48 3.49
C LEU A 64 2.60 -3.56 4.27
N ALA A 65 2.95 -3.14 5.50
CA ALA A 65 2.13 -2.25 6.31
C ALA A 65 2.01 -0.85 5.68
N GLN A 66 2.97 -0.44 4.85
CA GLN A 66 2.89 0.80 4.07
C GLN A 66 1.79 0.74 3.00
N TYR A 67 1.60 -0.44 2.38
CA TYR A 67 0.60 -0.63 1.32
C TYR A 67 -0.77 -1.07 1.86
N PHE A 68 -0.78 -1.83 2.95
CA PHE A 68 -1.98 -2.34 3.61
C PHE A 68 -2.00 -1.88 5.07
N PRO A 69 -2.26 -0.58 5.30
CA PRO A 69 -2.25 -0.02 6.64
C PRO A 69 -3.29 -0.70 7.53
N ASN A 70 -2.91 -0.88 8.79
CA ASN A 70 -3.78 -1.40 9.82
C ASN A 70 -4.58 -0.25 10.46
N GLU A 71 -5.32 0.49 9.64
CA GLU A 71 -6.14 1.62 10.06
C GLU A 71 -7.63 1.32 9.90
N THR A 72 -8.44 1.82 10.84
CA THR A 72 -9.89 1.72 10.75
C THR A 72 -10.43 2.66 9.67
N GLU A 73 -11.65 2.40 9.21
CA GLU A 73 -12.32 3.24 8.22
C GLU A 73 -12.49 4.70 8.68
N GLU A 74 -12.73 4.91 9.99
CA GLU A 74 -12.79 6.24 10.58
C GLU A 74 -11.44 6.94 10.55
N ALA A 75 -10.37 6.24 10.95
CA ALA A 75 -9.01 6.78 10.92
C ALA A 75 -8.57 7.15 9.48
N MET A 76 -8.87 6.27 8.52
CA MET A 76 -8.65 6.52 7.09
C MET A 76 -9.37 7.79 6.63
N LYS A 77 -10.66 7.93 6.99
CA LYS A 77 -11.48 9.08 6.61
C LYS A 77 -10.93 10.38 7.18
N THR A 78 -10.58 10.38 8.47
CA THR A 78 -9.99 11.55 9.13
C THR A 78 -8.69 11.95 8.45
N ARG A 79 -7.80 10.99 8.16
CA ARG A 79 -6.54 11.26 7.46
C ARG A 79 -6.76 11.87 6.08
N ILE A 80 -7.63 11.28 5.25
CA ILE A 80 -7.95 11.83 3.93
C ILE A 80 -8.53 13.25 4.05
N GLN A 81 -9.43 13.46 5.00
CA GLN A 81 -10.05 14.78 5.21
C GLN A 81 -9.01 15.82 5.60
N ASP A 82 -8.07 15.47 6.47
CA ASP A 82 -6.98 16.34 6.89
C ASP A 82 -6.05 16.66 5.72
N GLU A 83 -5.62 15.64 4.95
CA GLU A 83 -4.81 15.80 3.73
C GLU A 83 -5.47 16.74 2.71
N LEU A 84 -6.77 16.58 2.49
CA LEU A 84 -7.53 17.40 1.54
C LEU A 84 -7.69 18.84 2.04
N SER A 85 -7.93 19.03 3.34
CA SER A 85 -7.99 20.35 3.97
C SER A 85 -6.65 21.08 3.95
N GLN A 86 -5.55 20.34 4.09
CA GLN A 86 -4.19 20.87 4.01
C GLN A 86 -3.88 21.32 2.57
N ALA A 87 -4.15 20.47 1.59
CA ALA A 87 -3.97 20.81 0.18
C ALA A 87 -4.78 22.06 -0.22
N GLU A 88 -6.01 22.20 0.29
CA GLU A 88 -6.84 23.40 0.06
C GLU A 88 -6.21 24.66 0.68
N ARG A 89 -5.70 24.58 1.92
CA ARG A 89 -4.99 25.69 2.56
C ARG A 89 -3.72 26.09 1.80
N GLU A 90 -2.92 25.11 1.40
CA GLU A 90 -1.69 25.35 0.64
C GLU A 90 -1.99 26.02 -0.70
N ASN A 91 -3.04 25.59 -1.40
CA ASN A 91 -3.49 26.22 -2.65
C ASN A 91 -3.97 27.67 -2.42
N LYS A 92 -4.77 27.92 -1.38
CA LYS A 92 -5.22 29.28 -1.02
C LYS A 92 -4.05 30.22 -0.73
N VAL A 93 -3.06 29.78 0.04
CA VAL A 93 -1.87 30.57 0.32
C VAL A 93 -1.06 30.80 -0.96
N GLY A 94 -0.85 29.76 -1.79
CA GLY A 94 -0.17 29.89 -3.07
C GLY A 94 -0.82 30.91 -4.01
N ASN A 95 -2.15 30.89 -4.14
CA ASN A 95 -2.89 31.87 -4.93
C ASN A 95 -2.76 33.29 -4.37
N ALA A 96 -2.80 33.46 -3.05
CA ALA A 96 -2.60 34.76 -2.42
C ALA A 96 -1.20 35.32 -2.68
N TRP A 97 -0.17 34.47 -2.65
CA TRP A 97 1.20 34.86 -3.04
C TRP A 97 1.29 35.26 -4.52
N ALA A 98 0.68 34.49 -5.42
CA ALA A 98 0.66 34.81 -6.85
C ALA A 98 -0.08 36.13 -7.15
N GLU A 99 -1.17 36.41 -6.43
CA GLU A 99 -1.89 37.69 -6.55
C GLU A 99 -1.04 38.86 -6.05
N LEU A 100 -0.34 38.69 -4.92
CA LEU A 100 0.57 39.70 -4.39
C LEU A 100 1.74 39.97 -5.34
N GLU A 101 2.37 38.92 -5.89
CA GLU A 101 3.46 39.04 -6.86
C GLU A 101 2.99 39.76 -8.13
N SER A 102 1.82 39.40 -8.65
CA SER A 102 1.22 40.08 -9.80
C SER A 102 1.00 41.59 -9.56
N LYS A 103 0.49 41.97 -8.38
CA LYS A 103 0.29 43.37 -7.98
C LYS A 103 1.61 44.13 -7.84
N VAL A 104 2.63 43.50 -7.27
CA VAL A 104 3.98 44.10 -7.15
C VAL A 104 4.57 44.34 -8.54
N LEU A 105 4.55 43.34 -9.42
CA LEU A 105 5.04 43.46 -10.80
C LEU A 105 4.31 44.56 -11.58
N THR A 106 2.98 44.65 -11.45
CA THR A 106 2.23 45.74 -12.10
C THR A 106 2.58 47.11 -11.53
N SER A 107 2.87 47.21 -10.22
CA SER A 107 3.29 48.47 -9.60
C SER A 107 4.68 48.92 -10.03
N GLU A 108 5.63 47.99 -10.19
CA GLU A 108 6.98 48.28 -10.68
C GLU A 108 6.94 48.75 -12.14
N ILE A 109 6.19 48.07 -13.01
CA ILE A 109 6.00 48.49 -14.42
C ILE A 109 5.37 49.89 -14.50
N ALA A 110 4.41 50.20 -13.63
CA ALA A 110 3.78 51.51 -13.60
C ALA A 110 4.75 52.62 -13.17
N GLN A 111 5.68 52.35 -12.25
CA GLN A 111 6.72 53.30 -11.83
C GLN A 111 7.81 53.49 -12.90
N GLU A 112 8.19 52.47 -13.65
CA GLU A 112 9.18 52.59 -14.72
C GLU A 112 8.65 53.35 -15.95
N ALA A 113 7.33 53.45 -16.12
CA ALA A 113 6.69 54.14 -17.22
C ALA A 113 6.47 55.66 -16.98
N GLU A 114 6.77 56.15 -15.77
CA GLU A 114 6.65 57.56 -15.33
C GLU A 114 8.00 58.28 -15.36
#